data_AF-A0A2G5TS05-F1
#
_entry.id   AF-A0A2G5TS05-F1
#
_cell.length_a   1.000
_cell.length_b   1.000
_cell.length_c   1.000
_cell.angle_alpha   90.00
_cell.angle_beta   90.00
_cell.angle_gamma   90.00
#
_symmetry.space_group_name_H-M   'P 1'
#
loop_
_entity.id
_entity.type
_entity.pdbx_description
1 polymer ?
#
loop_
_entity_poly.entity_id
_entity_poly.type
_entity_poly.pdbx_seq_one_letter_code
_entity_poly.pdbx_strand_id
1 'polypeptide(L)'
;METEQWKNAKNLNCEYYALGANVKNIAHFSNAKISFASVSVRNLDILRKALLNSPKFEHINISIKFVLEHDLLSVLWGDPIFSGYFVGWYFKMSDGDVMKIDYKPGYFRNPVNFEFTRIKVEEVPADAIVQEFPIEN
;
A
#
# COMPACT_ATOMS: atom_id res chain seq x y z
N MET A 1 23.51 -7.06 4.09
CA MET A 1 23.08 -8.46 4.15
C MET A 1 21.92 -8.53 5.13
N GLU A 2 20.79 -9.10 4.72
CA GLU A 2 19.63 -9.29 5.61
C GLU A 2 19.76 -10.59 6.39
N THR A 3 19.25 -10.62 7.62
CA THR A 3 19.30 -11.81 8.48
C THR A 3 18.23 -12.82 8.07
N GLU A 4 18.44 -14.11 8.37
CA GLU A 4 17.42 -15.12 8.12
C GLU A 4 16.13 -14.86 8.91
N GLN A 5 16.24 -14.24 10.10
CA GLN A 5 15.07 -13.80 10.85
C GLN A 5 14.27 -12.75 10.08
N TRP A 6 14.94 -11.78 9.46
CA TRP A 6 14.29 -10.72 8.66
C TRP A 6 13.55 -11.30 7.45
N LYS A 7 14.19 -12.21 6.71
CA LYS A 7 13.62 -12.83 5.51
C LYS A 7 12.39 -13.71 5.80
N ASN A 8 12.37 -14.36 6.96
CA ASN A 8 11.30 -15.28 7.35
C ASN A 8 10.24 -14.62 8.24
N ALA A 9 10.44 -13.38 8.68
CA ALA A 9 9.49 -12.67 9.51
C ALA A 9 8.21 -12.37 8.71
N LYS A 10 7.06 -12.70 9.30
CA LYS A 10 5.74 -12.46 8.72
C LYS A 10 5.19 -11.09 9.11
N ASN A 11 5.57 -10.59 10.27
CA ASN A 11 5.01 -9.39 10.87
C ASN A 11 6.11 -8.38 11.19
N LEU A 12 5.87 -7.12 10.86
CA LEU A 12 6.70 -5.99 11.23
C LEU A 12 5.86 -4.96 11.98
N ASN A 13 6.28 -4.55 13.16
CA ASN A 13 5.75 -3.38 13.83
C ASN A 13 6.91 -2.46 14.20
N CYS A 14 6.97 -1.30 13.55
CA CYS A 14 7.99 -0.28 13.77
C CYS A 14 7.30 1.04 14.12
N GLU A 15 7.42 1.44 15.39
CA GLU A 15 6.82 2.68 15.90
C GLU A 15 7.61 3.93 15.51
N TYR A 16 8.83 3.75 15.00
CA TYR A 16 9.72 4.84 14.60
C TYR A 16 9.79 5.00 13.09
N TYR A 17 10.31 6.14 12.64
CA TYR A 17 10.63 6.36 11.24
C TYR A 17 11.81 5.47 10.82
N ALA A 18 11.60 4.64 9.82
CA ALA A 18 12.62 3.79 9.23
C ALA A 18 13.54 4.61 8.30
N LEU A 19 14.50 5.31 8.91
CA LEU A 19 15.46 6.16 8.19
C LEU A 19 16.31 5.33 7.23
N GLY A 20 16.35 5.73 5.96
CA GLY A 20 17.14 5.05 4.92
C GLY A 20 16.57 3.69 4.46
N ALA A 21 15.46 3.23 5.04
CA ALA A 21 14.79 2.01 4.59
C ALA A 21 14.04 2.28 3.27
N ASN A 22 14.04 1.28 2.39
CA ASN A 22 13.25 1.31 1.18
C ASN A 22 11.88 0.69 1.46
N VAL A 23 10.80 1.39 1.07
CA VAL A 23 9.42 0.91 1.21
C VAL A 23 9.16 -0.42 0.47
N LYS A 24 10.00 -0.80 -0.49
CA LYS A 24 9.91 -2.09 -1.17
C LYS A 24 10.33 -3.26 -0.27
N ASN A 25 11.18 -3.00 0.72
CA ASN A 25 11.71 -4.02 1.63
C ASN A 25 10.67 -4.52 2.63
N ILE A 26 9.44 -3.99 2.61
CA ILE A 26 8.35 -4.52 3.43
C ILE A 26 7.38 -5.42 2.66
N ALA A 27 7.58 -5.60 1.35
CA ALA A 27 6.65 -6.35 0.50
C ALA A 27 6.58 -7.86 0.82
N HIS A 28 7.59 -8.42 1.50
CA HIS A 28 7.61 -9.83 1.89
C HIS A 28 6.84 -10.11 3.19
N PHE A 29 6.53 -9.07 3.98
CA PHE A 29 5.73 -9.24 5.18
C PHE A 29 4.26 -9.51 4.82
N SER A 30 3.63 -10.34 5.64
CA SER A 30 2.19 -10.55 5.60
C SER A 30 1.47 -9.36 6.25
N ASN A 31 1.99 -8.92 7.40
CA ASN A 31 1.50 -7.74 8.11
C ASN A 31 2.64 -6.76 8.40
N ALA A 32 2.45 -5.48 8.13
CA ALA A 32 3.44 -4.46 8.48
C ALA A 32 2.81 -3.16 8.94
N LYS A 33 3.35 -2.58 10.01
CA LYS A 33 3.10 -1.21 10.43
C LYS A 33 4.43 -0.49 10.55
N ILE A 34 4.61 0.57 9.76
CA ILE A 34 5.90 1.26 9.68
C ILE A 34 5.73 2.72 9.23
N SER A 35 6.63 3.58 9.68
CA SER A 35 6.66 4.99 9.26
C SER A 35 7.88 5.31 8.41
N PHE A 36 7.72 6.15 7.38
CA PHE A 36 8.80 6.66 6.54
C PHE A 36 8.82 8.19 6.55
N ALA A 37 10.03 8.76 6.59
CA ALA A 37 10.18 10.21 6.53
C ALA A 37 9.76 10.73 5.15
N SER A 38 10.18 10.07 4.09
CA SER A 38 9.75 10.37 2.73
C SER A 38 9.66 9.11 1.87
N VAL A 39 8.69 9.11 0.96
CA VAL A 39 8.53 8.05 -0.06
C VAL A 39 8.04 8.72 -1.34
N SER A 40 8.58 8.34 -2.50
CA SER A 40 8.03 8.76 -3.78
C SER A 40 6.83 7.90 -4.18
N VAL A 41 5.89 8.50 -4.91
CA VAL A 41 4.73 7.77 -5.46
C VAL A 41 5.16 6.58 -6.33
N ARG A 42 6.27 6.69 -7.06
CA ARG A 42 6.83 5.56 -7.83
C ARG A 42 7.27 4.39 -6.95
N ASN A 43 7.85 4.66 -5.79
CA ASN A 43 8.22 3.60 -4.85
C ASN A 43 7.00 2.98 -4.18
N LEU A 44 5.95 3.77 -3.91
CA LEU A 44 4.64 3.23 -3.47
C LEU A 44 4.00 2.36 -4.55
N ASP A 45 4.07 2.76 -5.82
CA ASP A 45 3.53 1.95 -6.93
C ASP A 45 4.29 0.62 -7.09
N ILE A 46 5.60 0.62 -6.91
CA ILE A 46 6.39 -0.62 -6.93
C ILE A 46 6.00 -1.52 -5.75
N LEU A 47 5.80 -0.96 -4.54
CA LEU A 47 5.29 -1.73 -3.41
C LEU A 47 3.90 -2.31 -3.74
N ARG A 48 2.97 -1.47 -4.21
CA ARG A 48 1.62 -1.88 -4.61
C ARG A 48 1.65 -3.08 -5.58
N LYS A 49 2.46 -2.99 -6.64
CA LYS A 49 2.65 -4.07 -7.62
C LYS A 49 3.25 -5.34 -7.00
N ALA A 50 4.19 -5.19 -6.06
CA ALA A 50 4.76 -6.33 -5.35
C ALA A 50 3.71 -7.02 -4.44
N LEU A 51 2.88 -6.23 -3.74
CA LEU A 51 1.81 -6.76 -2.88
C LEU A 51 0.72 -7.48 -3.67
N LEU A 52 0.36 -6.97 -4.86
CA LEU A 52 -0.60 -7.64 -5.76
C LEU A 52 -0.19 -9.07 -6.13
N ASN A 53 1.11 -9.33 -6.19
CA ASN A 53 1.67 -10.63 -6.53
C ASN A 53 2.08 -11.45 -5.30
N SER A 54 1.87 -10.93 -4.09
CA SER A 54 2.29 -11.59 -2.85
C SER A 54 1.15 -12.43 -2.29
N PRO A 55 1.25 -13.77 -2.30
CA PRO A 55 0.21 -14.64 -1.73
C PRO A 55 0.14 -14.58 -0.20
N LYS A 56 1.14 -13.96 0.45
CA LYS A 56 1.22 -13.83 1.91
C LYS A 56 0.68 -12.49 2.42
N PHE A 57 0.48 -11.52 1.53
CA PHE A 57 0.06 -10.18 1.90
C PHE A 57 -1.37 -10.19 2.45
N GLU A 58 -1.53 -9.59 3.63
CA GLU A 58 -2.83 -9.44 4.30
C GLU A 58 -3.10 -7.96 4.62
N HIS A 59 -2.16 -7.31 5.31
CA HIS A 59 -2.36 -5.93 5.80
C HIS A 59 -1.06 -5.14 5.94
N ILE A 60 -0.94 -4.00 5.26
CA ILE A 60 0.22 -3.11 5.41
C ILE A 60 -0.26 -1.68 5.65
N ASN A 61 0.16 -1.12 6.79
CA ASN A 61 -0.08 0.25 7.18
C ASN A 61 1.22 1.07 7.13
N ILE A 62 1.21 2.13 6.33
CA ILE A 62 2.38 2.99 6.10
C ILE A 62 2.02 4.42 6.43
N SER A 63 2.74 4.99 7.39
CA SER A 63 2.68 6.41 7.71
C SER A 63 3.84 7.15 7.01
N ILE A 64 3.56 8.21 6.27
CA ILE A 64 4.56 8.92 5.47
C ILE A 64 4.50 10.41 5.77
N LYS A 65 5.62 10.99 6.21
CA LYS A 65 5.66 12.43 6.51
C LYS A 65 5.67 13.28 5.24
N PHE A 66 6.42 12.86 4.21
CA PHE A 66 6.50 13.57 2.92
C PHE A 66 6.33 12.60 1.74
N VAL A 67 5.21 12.71 1.02
CA VAL A 67 5.00 11.99 -0.24
C VAL A 67 5.55 12.83 -1.38
N LEU A 68 6.58 12.32 -2.07
CA LEU A 68 7.18 12.99 -3.22
C LEU A 68 6.38 12.64 -4.48
N GLU A 69 6.15 13.63 -5.34
CA GLU A 69 5.39 13.48 -6.59
C GLU A 69 3.92 13.05 -6.37
N HIS A 70 3.25 13.58 -5.33
CA HIS A 70 1.89 13.19 -4.94
C HIS A 70 0.87 13.22 -6.09
N ASP A 71 1.00 14.19 -7.00
CA ASP A 71 0.12 14.35 -8.17
C ASP A 71 0.18 13.16 -9.15
N LEU A 72 1.21 12.31 -9.05
CA LEU A 72 1.31 11.07 -9.86
C LEU A 72 0.42 9.94 -9.35
N LEU A 73 -0.23 10.07 -8.18
CA LEU A 73 -1.10 9.01 -7.66
C LEU A 73 -2.25 8.70 -8.62
N SER A 74 -2.98 9.70 -9.08
CA SER A 74 -4.08 9.50 -10.05
C SER A 74 -3.58 9.02 -11.41
N VAL A 75 -2.35 9.38 -11.79
CA VAL A 75 -1.74 8.92 -13.05
C VAL A 75 -1.40 7.43 -12.99
N LEU A 76 -0.84 6.96 -11.87
CA LEU A 76 -0.40 5.56 -11.73
C LEU A 76 -1.50 4.61 -11.26
N TRP A 77 -2.41 5.12 -10.43
CA TRP A 77 -3.44 4.33 -9.75
C TRP A 77 -4.84 4.69 -10.23
N GLY A 78 -5.00 5.51 -11.26
CA GLY A 78 -6.32 5.93 -11.75
C GLY A 78 -7.15 6.69 -10.72
N ASP A 79 -8.43 6.86 -11.04
CA ASP A 79 -9.36 7.61 -10.19
C ASP A 79 -9.69 6.82 -8.91
N PRO A 80 -9.57 7.46 -7.73
CA PRO A 80 -10.02 6.85 -6.49
C PRO A 80 -11.54 6.93 -6.36
N ILE A 81 -12.08 6.09 -5.49
CA ILE A 81 -13.41 6.29 -4.91
C ILE A 81 -13.29 7.22 -3.70
N PHE A 82 -14.23 8.14 -3.61
CA PHE A 82 -14.39 9.04 -2.49
C PHE A 82 -15.56 8.57 -1.64
N SER A 83 -15.30 8.30 -0.36
CA SER A 83 -16.34 7.98 0.63
C SER A 83 -16.14 8.83 1.88
N GLY A 84 -16.87 9.93 1.97
CA GLY A 84 -16.72 10.92 3.04
C GLY A 84 -15.30 11.51 3.05
N TYR A 85 -14.52 11.20 4.09
CA TYR A 85 -13.13 11.64 4.24
C TYR A 85 -12.10 10.63 3.73
N PHE A 86 -12.54 9.48 3.21
CA PHE A 86 -11.66 8.43 2.73
C PHE A 86 -11.53 8.49 1.22
N VAL A 87 -10.29 8.36 0.76
CA VAL A 87 -9.93 8.20 -0.65
C VAL A 87 -9.40 6.79 -0.78
N GLY A 88 -9.93 5.99 -1.70
CA GLY A 88 -9.52 4.60 -1.81
C GLY A 88 -9.45 4.07 -3.23
N TRP A 89 -8.63 3.05 -3.40
CA TRP A 89 -8.47 2.32 -4.66
C TRP A 89 -8.66 0.83 -4.42
N TYR A 90 -9.12 0.14 -5.45
CA TYR A 90 -9.35 -1.31 -5.43
C TYR A 90 -8.64 -1.93 -6.62
N PHE A 91 -7.86 -2.97 -6.38
CA PHE A 91 -7.09 -3.65 -7.42
C PHE A 91 -7.32 -5.15 -7.33
N LYS A 92 -7.64 -5.77 -8.46
CA LYS A 92 -7.85 -7.21 -8.53
C LYS A 92 -6.53 -7.95 -8.33
N MET A 93 -6.55 -8.97 -7.46
CA MET A 93 -5.43 -9.91 -7.27
C MET A 93 -5.62 -11.14 -8.15
N SER A 94 -4.54 -11.87 -8.40
CA SER A 94 -4.53 -13.02 -9.33
C SER A 94 -5.36 -14.21 -8.85
N ASP A 95 -5.60 -14.32 -7.54
CA ASP A 95 -6.39 -15.38 -6.92
C ASP A 95 -7.87 -15.02 -6.71
N GLY A 96 -8.30 -13.87 -7.24
CA GLY A 96 -9.69 -13.41 -7.19
C GLY A 96 -10.03 -12.52 -6.00
N ASP A 97 -9.14 -12.39 -5.01
CA ASP A 97 -9.27 -11.39 -3.96
C ASP A 97 -8.98 -9.97 -4.51
N VAL A 98 -9.21 -8.96 -3.69
CA VAL A 98 -9.01 -7.56 -4.05
C VAL A 98 -8.10 -6.89 -3.03
N MET A 99 -7.09 -6.17 -3.52
CA MET A 99 -6.31 -5.28 -2.68
C MET A 99 -7.00 -3.92 -2.64
N LYS A 100 -7.46 -3.56 -1.45
CA LYS A 100 -7.94 -2.23 -1.11
C LYS A 100 -6.78 -1.37 -0.63
N ILE A 101 -6.71 -0.12 -1.10
CA ILE A 101 -5.81 0.89 -0.55
C ILE A 101 -6.65 2.03 -0.02
N ASP A 102 -6.63 2.26 1.30
CA ASP A 102 -7.19 3.46 1.91
C ASP A 102 -6.09 4.51 2.08
N TYR A 103 -6.35 5.72 1.59
CA TYR A 103 -5.53 6.90 1.82
C TYR A 103 -6.24 7.86 2.76
N LYS A 104 -5.55 8.17 3.86
CA LYS A 104 -6.00 9.15 4.85
C LYS A 104 -5.04 10.34 4.75
N PRO A 105 -5.49 11.48 4.20
CA PRO A 105 -4.64 12.66 4.11
C PRO A 105 -4.21 13.11 5.50
N GLY A 106 -2.97 13.55 5.61
CA GLY A 106 -2.44 14.12 6.84
C GLY A 106 -3.00 15.52 7.05
N TYR A 107 -3.39 15.84 8.28
CA TYR A 107 -3.74 17.22 8.67
C TYR A 107 -2.57 17.88 9.38
N PHE A 108 -2.21 19.09 8.96
CA PHE A 108 -1.12 19.91 9.50
C PHE A 108 0.24 19.20 9.54
N ARG A 109 0.64 18.69 10.72
CA ARG A 109 1.93 18.03 10.99
C ARG A 109 1.82 16.51 11.03
N ASN A 110 0.62 15.97 10.84
CA ASN A 110 0.39 14.53 10.86
C ASN A 110 0.82 13.91 9.53
N PRO A 111 1.52 12.76 9.57
CA PRO A 111 1.85 12.03 8.35
C PRO A 111 0.58 11.59 7.63
N VAL A 112 0.67 11.49 6.31
CA VAL A 112 -0.36 10.81 5.52
C VAL A 112 -0.29 9.31 5.80
N ASN A 113 -1.41 8.61 5.67
CA ASN A 113 -1.43 7.16 5.85
C ASN A 113 -1.94 6.46 4.59
N PHE A 114 -1.24 5.40 4.21
CA PHE A 114 -1.68 4.41 3.23
C PHE A 114 -1.90 3.08 3.94
N GLU A 115 -3.07 2.51 3.77
CA GLU A 115 -3.47 1.24 4.35
C GLU A 115 -3.84 0.28 3.22
N PHE A 116 -2.96 -0.66 2.95
CA PHE A 116 -3.14 -1.74 1.99
C PHE A 116 -3.78 -2.92 2.72
N THR A 117 -4.93 -3.37 2.26
CA THR A 117 -5.65 -4.50 2.86
C THR A 117 -6.10 -5.45 1.78
N ARG A 118 -5.89 -6.75 1.99
CA ARG A 118 -6.50 -7.79 1.18
C ARG A 118 -7.93 -8.04 1.67
N ILE A 119 -8.89 -7.94 0.77
CA ILE A 119 -10.32 -8.16 1.05
C ILE A 119 -10.91 -9.12 0.03
N LYS A 120 -12.06 -9.72 0.37
CA LYS A 120 -12.83 -10.50 -0.59
C LYS A 120 -13.57 -9.60 -1.58
N VAL A 121 -13.84 -10.13 -2.77
CA VAL A 121 -14.53 -9.38 -3.83
C VAL A 121 -15.93 -8.93 -3.39
N GLU A 122 -16.60 -9.73 -2.58
CA GLU A 122 -17.91 -9.42 -1.99
C GLU A 122 -17.89 -8.25 -0.97
N GLU A 123 -16.71 -7.87 -0.47
CA GLU A 123 -16.54 -6.73 0.43
C GLU A 123 -16.29 -5.41 -0.32
N VAL A 124 -16.13 -5.47 -1.64
CA VAL A 124 -15.94 -4.28 -2.48
C VAL A 124 -17.27 -3.53 -2.62
N PRO A 125 -17.31 -2.20 -2.39
CA PRO A 125 -18.51 -1.40 -2.60
C PRO A 125 -19.03 -1.52 -4.05
N ALA A 126 -20.36 -1.56 -4.23
CA ALA A 126 -20.96 -1.77 -5.55
C ALA A 126 -20.65 -0.65 -6.56
N ASP A 127 -20.34 0.56 -6.09
CA ASP A 127 -19.95 1.73 -6.88
C ASP A 127 -18.44 1.84 -7.08
N ALA A 128 -17.65 0.88 -6.55
CA ALA A 128 -16.21 0.89 -6.69
C ALA A 128 -15.76 0.39 -8.06
N ILE A 129 -14.87 1.14 -8.71
CA ILE A 129 -14.11 0.68 -9.87
C ILE A 129 -12.97 -0.20 -9.36
N VAL A 130 -13.06 -1.51 -9.63
CA VAL A 130 -11.95 -2.46 -9.40
C VAL A 130 -11.02 -2.39 -10.60
N GLN A 131 -9.78 -1.96 -10.35
CA GLN A 131 -8.78 -1.80 -11.38
C GLN A 131 -8.14 -3.13 -11.72
N GLU A 132 -8.27 -3.52 -12.98
CA GLU A 132 -7.54 -4.62 -13.56
C GLU A 132 -6.27 -4.05 -14.19
N PHE A 133 -5.10 -4.43 -13.67
CA PHE A 133 -3.86 -4.12 -14.38
C PHE A 133 -3.75 -5.04 -15.60
N PRO A 134 -3.26 -4.53 -16.75
CA PRO A 134 -2.85 -5.43 -17.80
C PRO A 134 -1.78 -6.36 -17.23
N ILE A 135 -1.93 -7.66 -17.50
CA ILE A 135 -0.84 -8.62 -17.41
C ILE A 135 0.16 -8.13 -18.46
N GLU A 136 1.13 -7.32 -18.06
CA GLU A 136 2.27 -7.03 -18.92
C GLU A 136 3.03 -8.36 -19.07
N ASN A 137 2.90 -8.92 -20.27
CA ASN A 137 3.57 -10.14 -20.75
C ASN A 137 5.09 -10.02 -20.69
#